data_AF-A0A2U3AZM4-F1
#
_entry.id   AF-A0A2U3AZM4-F1
#
_cell.length_a   1.000
_cell.length_b   1.000
_cell.length_c   1.000
_cell.angle_alpha   90.00
_cell.angle_beta   90.00
_cell.angle_gamma   90.00
#
_symmetry.space_group_name_H-M   'P 1'
#
loop_
_entity.id
_entity.type
_entity.pdbx_description
1 polymer ?
#
loop_
_entity_poly.entity_id
_entity_poly.type
_entity_poly.pdbx_seq_one_letter_code
_entity_poly.pdbx_strand_id
1 'polypeptide(L)'
;MFQQTINEMDNSQTLISIFFLILFVFILRRKLVSSIYTLYFKVHKSILKSKIRLQNSIEKPKSNEELLYLTDVKSKALLKKLKKFEKNQQYTNKDVSFSFLANYIGTNSKYLNELLKIHVNKTFSQYINDLRIDYITNLLYHEPKYRDYKITYLAETCGYSSREIFYKNFKKKMRMTPSQFIKNLKSDIN
;
A
#
# COMPACT_ATOMS: atom_id res chain seq x y z
N MET A 1 20.95 -1.35 -55.72
CA MET A 1 21.61 -0.87 -54.48
C MET A 1 20.80 0.25 -53.81
N PHE A 2 20.51 1.37 -54.48
CA PHE A 2 19.78 2.51 -53.88
C PHE A 2 18.34 2.22 -53.40
N GLN A 3 17.55 1.47 -54.16
CA GLN A 3 16.18 1.08 -53.74
C GLN A 3 16.18 0.12 -52.54
N GLN A 4 17.23 -0.70 -52.40
CA GLN A 4 17.35 -1.67 -51.32
C GLN A 4 17.65 -0.96 -49.99
N THR A 5 18.53 0.04 -50.00
CA THR A 5 18.82 0.89 -48.83
C THR A 5 17.61 1.73 -48.39
N ILE A 6 16.79 2.20 -49.32
CA ILE A 6 15.56 2.94 -48.99
C ILE A 6 14.54 2.01 -48.30
N ASN A 7 14.33 0.80 -48.84
CA ASN A 7 13.42 -0.18 -48.23
C ASN A 7 13.88 -0.63 -46.84
N GLU A 8 15.19 -0.81 -46.64
CA GLU A 8 15.76 -1.15 -45.32
C GLU A 8 15.59 -0.01 -44.31
N MET A 9 15.77 1.24 -44.75
CA MET A 9 15.57 2.42 -43.90
C MET A 9 14.10 2.58 -43.49
N ASP A 10 13.16 2.36 -44.41
CA ASP A 10 11.72 2.46 -44.15
C ASP A 10 11.24 1.36 -43.16
N ASN A 11 11.76 0.14 -43.31
CA ASN A 11 11.51 -0.96 -42.37
C ASN A 11 12.05 -0.67 -40.96
N SER A 12 13.19 0.03 -40.84
CA SER A 12 13.73 0.39 -39.52
C SER A 12 12.86 1.42 -38.79
N GLN A 13 12.32 2.40 -39.51
CA GLN A 13 11.47 3.45 -38.92
C GLN A 13 10.10 2.91 -38.49
N THR A 14 9.53 2.00 -39.27
CA THR A 14 8.27 1.33 -38.91
C THR A 14 8.41 0.50 -37.64
N LEU A 15 9.52 -0.24 -37.48
CA LEU A 15 9.80 -1.01 -36.26
C LEU A 15 9.95 -0.11 -35.01
N ILE A 16 10.65 1.02 -35.12
CA ILE A 16 10.81 1.99 -34.03
C ILE A 16 9.45 2.57 -33.63
N SER A 17 8.62 2.90 -34.61
CA SER A 17 7.27 3.44 -34.37
C SER A 17 6.36 2.43 -33.66
N ILE A 18 6.41 1.16 -34.06
CA ILE A 18 5.68 0.06 -33.39
C ILE A 18 6.16 -0.11 -31.95
N PHE A 19 7.47 -0.05 -31.70
CA PHE A 19 8.03 -0.14 -30.35
C PHE A 19 7.50 0.97 -29.43
N PHE A 20 7.52 2.23 -29.90
CA PHE A 20 6.97 3.36 -29.12
C PHE A 20 5.47 3.24 -28.89
N LEU A 21 4.72 2.73 -29.88
CA LEU A 21 3.29 2.49 -29.73
C LEU A 21 3.01 1.43 -28.65
N ILE A 22 3.75 0.32 -28.65
CA ILE A 22 3.64 -0.72 -27.62
C ILE A 22 4.00 -0.16 -26.24
N LEU A 23 5.08 0.61 -26.15
CA LEU A 23 5.50 1.26 -24.90
C LEU A 23 4.44 2.23 -24.39
N PHE A 24 3.83 3.01 -25.29
CA PHE A 24 2.76 3.95 -24.97
C PHE A 24 1.51 3.24 -24.46
N VAL A 25 1.06 2.18 -25.15
CA VAL A 25 -0.07 1.34 -24.70
C VAL A 25 0.21 0.70 -23.35
N PHE A 26 1.44 0.24 -23.11
CA PHE A 26 1.88 -0.30 -21.81
C PHE A 26 1.78 0.75 -20.69
N ILE A 27 2.22 1.99 -20.96
CA ILE A 27 2.12 3.11 -20.00
C ILE A 27 0.65 3.47 -19.73
N LEU A 28 -0.21 3.49 -20.75
CA LEU A 28 -1.64 3.77 -20.59
C LEU A 28 -2.35 2.70 -19.76
N ARG A 29 -2.08 1.41 -20.04
CA ARG A 29 -2.60 0.29 -19.24
C ARG A 29 -2.16 0.42 -17.78
N ARG A 30 -0.88 0.73 -17.51
CA ARG A 30 -0.38 0.97 -16.14
C ARG A 30 -1.14 2.10 -15.43
N LYS A 31 -1.41 3.21 -16.12
CA LYS A 31 -2.16 4.34 -15.56
C LYS A 31 -3.64 4.03 -15.29
N LEU A 32 -4.32 3.32 -16.18
CA LEU A 32 -5.73 2.93 -16.01
C LEU A 32 -5.92 1.99 -14.82
N VAL A 33 -5.08 0.96 -14.75
CA VAL A 33 -5.08 -0.01 -13.65
C VAL A 33 -4.78 0.67 -12.31
N SER A 34 -3.80 1.58 -12.26
CA SER A 34 -3.52 2.40 -11.07
C SER A 34 -4.73 3.28 -10.67
N SER A 35 -5.46 3.82 -11.64
CA SER A 35 -6.66 4.64 -11.39
C SER A 35 -7.82 3.82 -10.79
N ILE A 36 -7.99 2.56 -11.22
CA ILE A 36 -8.98 1.64 -10.63
C ILE A 36 -8.59 1.25 -9.20
N TYR A 37 -7.29 1.04 -8.90
CA TYR A 37 -6.85 0.75 -7.53
C TYR A 37 -6.95 1.94 -6.60
N THR A 38 -6.60 3.15 -7.06
CA THR A 38 -6.81 4.34 -6.24
C THR A 38 -8.29 4.50 -5.92
N LEU A 39 -9.20 4.13 -6.84
CA LEU A 39 -10.62 4.08 -6.59
C LEU A 39 -11.01 2.98 -5.59
N TYR A 40 -10.58 1.74 -5.78
CA TYR A 40 -10.82 0.63 -4.83
C TYR A 40 -10.33 0.96 -3.42
N PHE A 41 -9.10 1.46 -3.31
CA PHE A 41 -8.50 1.90 -2.05
C PHE A 41 -9.27 3.09 -1.46
N LYS A 42 -9.68 4.07 -2.27
CA LYS A 42 -10.45 5.23 -1.82
C LYS A 42 -11.86 4.85 -1.34
N VAL A 43 -12.50 3.90 -2.01
CA VAL A 43 -13.81 3.33 -1.61
C VAL A 43 -13.68 2.50 -0.33
N HIS A 44 -12.67 1.62 -0.23
CA HIS A 44 -12.44 0.89 1.01
C HIS A 44 -12.11 1.84 2.17
N LYS A 45 -11.34 2.90 1.91
CA LYS A 45 -11.02 3.95 2.88
C LYS A 45 -12.25 4.78 3.27
N SER A 46 -13.17 5.07 2.34
CA SER A 46 -14.40 5.81 2.63
C SER A 46 -15.41 4.98 3.41
N ILE A 47 -15.55 3.69 3.10
CA ILE A 47 -16.38 2.72 3.85
C ILE A 47 -15.80 2.53 5.27
N LEU A 48 -14.48 2.51 5.41
CA LEU A 48 -13.86 2.46 6.72
C LEU A 48 -14.10 3.77 7.50
N LYS A 49 -13.97 4.93 6.84
CA LYS A 49 -14.25 6.25 7.43
C LYS A 49 -15.73 6.41 7.85
N SER A 50 -16.68 5.84 7.11
CA SER A 50 -18.09 5.86 7.49
C SER A 50 -18.39 4.96 8.69
N LYS A 51 -17.80 3.75 8.74
CA LYS A 51 -17.85 2.89 9.95
C LYS A 51 -17.23 3.55 11.18
N ILE A 52 -16.13 4.30 11.00
CA ILE A 52 -15.48 5.07 12.07
C ILE A 52 -16.42 6.15 12.65
N ARG A 53 -17.17 6.88 11.81
CA ARG A 53 -18.17 7.86 12.30
C ARG A 53 -19.25 7.19 13.14
N LEU A 54 -19.68 6.00 12.75
CA LEU A 54 -20.73 5.24 13.43
C LEU A 54 -20.24 4.64 14.77
N GLN A 55 -18.97 4.27 14.88
CA GLN A 55 -18.40 3.73 16.12
C GLN A 55 -18.09 4.83 17.15
N ASN A 56 -17.62 6.00 16.70
CA ASN A 56 -17.39 7.16 17.56
C ASN A 56 -18.68 7.75 18.15
N SER A 57 -19.86 7.49 17.56
CA SER A 57 -21.15 7.84 18.16
C SER A 57 -21.59 6.90 19.30
N ILE A 58 -20.95 5.74 19.47
CA ILE A 58 -21.35 4.70 20.43
C ILE A 58 -20.44 4.70 21.68
N GLU A 59 -19.15 5.05 21.55
CA GLU A 59 -18.25 5.26 22.69
C GLU A 59 -18.25 6.74 23.14
N LYS A 60 -19.00 7.08 24.19
CA LYS A 60 -18.78 8.34 24.92
C LYS A 60 -17.37 8.34 25.54
N PRO A 61 -16.57 9.41 25.39
CA PRO A 61 -15.27 9.47 26.04
C PRO A 61 -15.44 9.50 27.56
N LYS A 62 -14.90 8.49 28.26
CA LYS A 62 -14.72 8.52 29.71
C LYS A 62 -13.50 9.38 30.05
N SER A 63 -13.70 10.23 31.07
CA SER A 63 -12.80 11.14 31.78
C SER A 63 -12.19 12.32 31.00
N ASN A 64 -12.74 13.48 31.34
CA ASN A 64 -12.24 14.83 31.11
C ASN A 64 -10.96 15.07 31.94
N GLU A 65 -9.81 15.24 31.30
CA GLU A 65 -8.64 16.06 31.75
C GLU A 65 -7.45 15.95 30.76
N GLU A 66 -7.33 14.85 29.99
CA GLU A 66 -6.25 14.67 29.01
C GLU A 66 -6.50 15.29 27.63
N LEU A 67 -7.74 15.73 27.36
CA LEU A 67 -8.17 16.29 26.07
C LEU A 67 -7.52 17.65 25.75
N LEU A 68 -6.85 18.29 26.72
CA LEU A 68 -6.27 19.63 26.59
C LEU A 68 -4.85 19.68 25.99
N TYR A 69 -4.19 18.54 25.77
CA TYR A 69 -2.80 18.51 25.27
C TYR A 69 -2.64 18.52 23.74
N LEU A 70 -3.74 18.55 22.99
CA LEU A 70 -3.73 18.59 21.53
C LEU A 70 -3.80 20.03 21.03
N THR A 71 -2.74 20.82 21.21
CA THR A 71 -2.56 21.96 20.29
C THR A 71 -2.49 21.40 18.88
N ASP A 72 -3.46 21.77 18.04
CA ASP A 72 -3.64 21.35 16.64
C ASP A 72 -2.32 21.36 15.83
N VAL A 73 -1.42 22.30 16.15
CA VAL A 73 -0.09 22.44 15.54
C VAL A 73 0.83 21.24 15.80
N LYS A 74 0.94 20.74 17.04
CA LYS A 74 1.84 19.63 17.39
C LYS A 74 1.34 18.32 16.79
N SER A 75 0.03 18.09 16.81
CA SER A 75 -0.62 16.94 16.17
C SER A 75 -0.43 16.96 14.66
N LYS A 76 -0.58 18.11 14.00
CA LYS A 76 -0.29 18.27 12.57
C LYS A 76 1.16 17.92 12.21
N ALA A 77 2.13 18.33 13.02
CA ALA A 77 3.54 18.02 12.79
C ALA A 77 3.82 16.51 12.90
N LEU A 78 3.28 15.84 13.94
CA LEU A 78 3.41 14.39 14.11
C LEU A 78 2.72 13.62 12.98
N LEU A 79 1.52 14.04 12.57
CA LEU A 79 0.82 13.47 11.42
C LEU A 79 1.61 13.60 10.12
N LYS A 80 2.31 14.73 9.92
CA LYS A 80 3.19 14.91 8.76
C LYS A 80 4.34 13.90 8.77
N LYS A 81 4.93 13.62 9.94
CA LYS A 81 5.97 12.60 10.09
C LYS A 81 5.43 11.18 9.88
N LEU A 82 4.23 10.87 10.39
CA LEU A 82 3.55 9.60 10.15
C LEU A 82 3.26 9.40 8.65
N LYS A 83 2.78 10.42 7.95
CA LYS A 83 2.61 10.37 6.49
C LYS A 83 3.95 10.20 5.76
N LYS A 84 5.04 10.80 6.26
CA LYS A 84 6.39 10.60 5.69
C LYS A 84 6.86 9.15 5.89
N PHE A 85 6.60 8.55 7.05
CA PHE A 85 6.84 7.13 7.31
C PHE A 85 6.11 6.24 6.29
N GLU A 86 4.82 6.50 6.02
CA GLU A 86 4.03 5.79 5.01
C GLU A 86 4.58 6.00 3.59
N LYS A 87 4.83 7.26 3.21
CA LYS A 87 5.32 7.61 1.86
C LYS A 87 6.66 6.94 1.55
N ASN A 88 7.54 6.89 2.54
CA ASN A 88 8.86 6.27 2.41
C ASN A 88 8.82 4.75 2.60
N GLN A 89 7.62 4.14 2.67
CA GLN A 89 7.38 2.71 2.80
C GLN A 89 8.14 2.07 3.97
N GLN A 90 8.43 2.84 5.03
CA GLN A 90 9.28 2.36 6.13
C GLN A 90 8.67 1.14 6.84
N TYR A 91 7.36 0.97 6.76
CA TYR A 91 6.64 -0.20 7.25
C TYR A 91 7.04 -1.53 6.59
N THR A 92 7.72 -1.53 5.43
CA THR A 92 8.25 -2.77 4.82
C THR A 92 9.53 -3.26 5.49
N ASN A 93 10.13 -2.47 6.38
CA ASN A 93 11.19 -2.96 7.23
C ASN A 93 10.60 -3.90 8.30
N LYS A 94 11.18 -5.10 8.43
CA LYS A 94 10.77 -6.13 9.39
C LYS A 94 10.99 -5.71 10.86
N ASP A 95 11.95 -4.82 11.11
CA ASP A 95 12.32 -4.36 12.45
C ASP A 95 11.44 -3.21 12.97
N VAL A 96 10.40 -2.83 12.20
CA VAL A 96 9.40 -1.84 12.63
C VAL A 96 8.63 -2.38 13.83
N SER A 97 8.98 -1.84 14.99
CA SER A 97 8.29 -2.00 16.26
C SER A 97 7.54 -0.71 16.63
N PHE A 98 6.69 -0.80 17.65
CA PHE A 98 6.00 0.38 18.18
C PHE A 98 6.99 1.44 18.66
N SER A 99 8.03 1.01 19.38
CA SER A 99 9.12 1.88 19.87
C SER A 99 9.90 2.50 18.71
N PHE A 100 10.17 1.73 17.65
CA PHE A 100 10.78 2.26 16.43
C PHE A 100 9.95 3.41 15.84
N LEU A 101 8.63 3.20 15.68
CA LEU A 101 7.77 4.24 15.11
C LEU A 101 7.69 5.48 16.00
N ALA A 102 7.59 5.30 17.32
CA ALA A 102 7.58 6.40 18.29
C ALA A 102 8.85 7.26 18.18
N ASN A 103 10.01 6.61 18.13
CA ASN A 103 11.30 7.27 17.94
C ASN A 103 11.39 7.96 16.56
N TYR A 104 10.97 7.28 15.49
CA TYR A 104 10.99 7.83 14.13
C TYR A 104 10.17 9.12 14.00
N ILE A 105 8.99 9.17 14.62
CA ILE A 105 8.17 10.39 14.62
C ILE A 105 8.59 11.40 15.70
N GLY A 106 9.44 10.99 16.64
CA GLY A 106 9.93 11.83 17.74
C GLY A 106 8.83 12.11 18.77
N THR A 107 8.15 11.07 19.24
CA THR A 107 7.15 11.14 20.32
C THR A 107 7.30 9.96 21.26
N ASN A 108 6.54 9.94 22.36
CA ASN A 108 6.52 8.80 23.29
C ASN A 108 5.35 7.83 23.01
N SER A 109 5.41 6.66 23.65
CA SER A 109 4.43 5.59 23.50
C SER A 109 2.98 6.02 23.72
N LYS A 110 2.72 6.84 24.75
CA LYS A 110 1.38 7.33 25.07
C LYS A 110 0.82 8.20 23.95
N TYR A 111 1.61 9.18 23.50
CA TYR A 111 1.19 10.08 22.43
C TYR A 111 1.05 9.37 21.08
N LEU A 112 1.91 8.41 20.75
CA LEU A 112 1.74 7.61 19.52
C LEU A 112 0.45 6.79 19.57
N ASN A 113 0.14 6.16 20.72
CA ASN A 113 -1.08 5.39 20.86
C ASN A 113 -2.34 6.26 20.67
N GLU A 114 -2.38 7.43 21.31
CA GLU A 114 -3.48 8.39 21.14
C GLU A 114 -3.56 8.92 19.70
N LEU A 115 -2.42 9.22 19.07
CA LEU A 115 -2.37 9.65 17.66
C LEU A 115 -2.98 8.58 16.73
N LEU A 116 -2.61 7.31 16.91
CA LEU A 116 -3.16 6.21 16.13
C LEU A 116 -4.64 5.99 16.43
N LYS A 117 -5.06 6.05 17.70
CA LYS A 117 -6.46 5.90 18.10
C LYS A 117 -7.33 6.99 17.46
N ILE A 118 -6.94 8.26 17.57
CA ILE A 118 -7.74 9.40 17.11
C ILE A 118 -7.74 9.49 15.57
N HIS A 119 -6.59 9.35 14.91
CA HIS A 119 -6.48 9.64 13.48
C HIS A 119 -6.52 8.42 12.57
N VAL A 120 -6.18 7.24 13.09
CA VAL A 120 -6.16 5.98 12.33
C VAL A 120 -7.28 5.03 12.79
N ASN A 121 -7.70 5.12 14.06
CA ASN A 121 -8.64 4.24 14.75
C ASN A 121 -8.26 2.75 14.64
N LYS A 122 -6.97 2.46 14.83
CA LYS A 122 -6.41 1.10 14.78
C LYS A 122 -5.32 0.96 15.81
N THR A 123 -5.13 -0.26 16.31
CA THR A 123 -3.92 -0.59 17.04
C THR A 123 -2.70 -0.48 16.12
N PHE A 124 -1.51 -0.28 16.69
CA PHE A 124 -0.27 -0.26 15.92
C PHE A 124 -0.12 -1.49 15.01
N SER A 125 -0.34 -2.70 15.55
CA SER A 125 -0.21 -3.94 14.77
C SER A 125 -1.19 -3.99 13.62
N GLN A 126 -2.44 -3.56 13.81
CA GLN A 126 -3.43 -3.47 12.73
C GLN A 126 -2.99 -2.46 11.67
N TYR A 127 -2.54 -1.28 12.08
CA TYR A 127 -2.07 -0.23 11.19
C TYR A 127 -0.89 -0.68 10.32
N ILE A 128 0.15 -1.27 10.91
CA ILE A 128 1.32 -1.76 10.17
C ILE A 128 0.92 -2.93 9.25
N ASN A 129 0.16 -3.91 9.74
CA ASN A 129 -0.26 -5.04 8.92
C ASN A 129 -1.08 -4.57 7.73
N ASP A 130 -1.96 -3.58 7.91
CA ASP A 130 -2.73 -3.03 6.82
C ASP A 130 -1.85 -2.43 5.73
N LEU A 131 -0.89 -1.58 6.10
CA LEU A 131 0.06 -0.98 5.15
C LEU A 131 0.87 -2.03 4.39
N ARG A 132 1.37 -3.05 5.10
CA ARG A 132 2.16 -4.13 4.50
C ARG A 132 1.35 -4.96 3.50
N ILE A 133 0.09 -5.30 3.83
CA ILE A 133 -0.78 -6.04 2.91
C ILE A 133 -1.19 -5.18 1.71
N ASP A 134 -1.48 -3.89 1.91
CA ASP A 134 -1.79 -2.97 0.81
C ASP A 134 -0.59 -2.83 -0.14
N TYR A 135 0.63 -2.78 0.40
CA TYR A 135 1.86 -2.74 -0.39
C TYR A 135 2.06 -3.99 -1.25
N ILE A 136 1.98 -5.19 -0.67
CA ILE A 136 2.23 -6.42 -1.45
C ILE A 136 1.14 -6.66 -2.50
N THR A 137 -0.11 -6.32 -2.20
CA THR A 137 -1.21 -6.47 -3.16
C THR A 137 -1.03 -5.51 -4.33
N ASN A 138 -0.67 -4.25 -4.05
CA ASN A 138 -0.29 -3.29 -5.08
C ASN A 138 0.87 -3.81 -5.96
N LEU A 139 1.91 -4.38 -5.34
CA LEU A 139 3.05 -4.95 -6.05
C LEU A 139 2.63 -6.11 -6.96
N LEU A 140 1.83 -7.04 -6.46
CA LEU A 140 1.31 -8.18 -7.22
C LEU A 140 0.43 -7.76 -8.40
N TYR A 141 -0.33 -6.69 -8.25
CA TYR A 141 -1.14 -6.15 -9.34
C TYR A 141 -0.30 -5.51 -10.44
N HIS A 142 0.69 -4.69 -10.08
CA HIS A 142 1.43 -3.85 -11.04
C HIS A 142 2.68 -4.50 -11.62
N GLU A 143 3.25 -5.48 -10.93
CA GLU A 143 4.52 -6.10 -11.30
C GLU A 143 4.31 -7.63 -11.42
N PRO A 144 3.87 -8.12 -12.60
CA PRO A 144 3.53 -9.53 -12.81
C PRO A 144 4.62 -10.51 -12.41
N LYS A 145 5.90 -10.13 -12.51
CA LYS A 145 7.05 -10.93 -12.06
C LYS A 145 6.95 -11.38 -10.59
N TYR A 146 6.28 -10.62 -9.72
CA TYR A 146 6.12 -11.01 -8.32
C TYR A 146 5.14 -12.17 -8.11
N ARG A 147 4.32 -12.48 -9.11
CA ARG A 147 3.34 -13.58 -9.05
C ARG A 147 3.96 -14.95 -9.19
N ASP A 148 5.24 -15.01 -9.56
CA ASP A 148 6.01 -16.25 -9.69
C ASP A 148 6.93 -16.50 -8.48
N TYR A 149 7.04 -15.54 -7.57
CA TYR A 149 7.81 -15.72 -6.34
C TYR A 149 7.10 -16.56 -5.29
N LYS A 150 7.91 -17.22 -4.45
CA LYS A 150 7.42 -17.97 -3.29
C LYS A 150 6.73 -17.04 -2.29
N ILE A 151 5.70 -17.54 -1.62
CA ILE A 151 4.96 -16.79 -0.59
C ILE A 151 5.87 -16.28 0.55
N THR A 152 6.93 -17.02 0.89
CA THR A 152 7.95 -16.57 1.86
C THR A 152 8.62 -15.27 1.42
N TYR A 153 9.06 -15.21 0.17
CA TYR A 153 9.71 -14.03 -0.39
C TYR A 153 8.76 -12.83 -0.43
N LEU A 154 7.48 -13.05 -0.77
CA LEU A 154 6.46 -11.98 -0.74
C LEU A 154 6.22 -11.45 0.68
N ALA A 155 6.22 -12.34 1.67
CA ALA A 155 6.10 -11.95 3.08
C ALA A 155 7.28 -11.07 3.51
N GLU A 156 8.51 -11.48 3.20
CA GLU A 156 9.73 -10.72 3.49
C GLU A 156 9.75 -9.37 2.77
N THR A 157 9.35 -9.35 1.50
CA THR A 157 9.28 -8.14 0.66
C THR A 157 8.38 -7.06 1.27
N CYS A 158 7.31 -7.45 1.95
CA CYS A 158 6.41 -6.52 2.64
C CYS A 158 6.68 -6.41 4.15
N GLY A 159 7.81 -6.92 4.64
CA GLY A 159 8.28 -6.68 6.01
C GLY A 159 7.77 -7.65 7.07
N TYR A 160 7.23 -8.81 6.69
CA TYR A 160 6.92 -9.86 7.65
C TYR A 160 8.12 -10.77 7.90
N SER A 161 8.44 -11.00 9.17
CA SER A 161 9.48 -11.96 9.60
C SER A 161 8.99 -13.42 9.58
N SER A 162 7.67 -13.65 9.47
CA SER A 162 7.07 -14.99 9.40
C SER A 162 6.02 -15.05 8.29
N ARG A 163 6.14 -16.09 7.46
CA ARG A 163 5.21 -16.44 6.40
C ARG A 163 3.82 -16.76 6.96
N GLU A 164 3.73 -17.36 8.13
CA GLU A 164 2.48 -17.76 8.81
C GLU A 164 1.71 -16.51 9.27
N ILE A 165 2.41 -15.55 9.88
CA ILE A 165 1.84 -14.27 10.30
C ILE A 165 1.36 -13.48 9.08
N PHE A 166 2.19 -13.42 8.02
CA PHE A 166 1.80 -12.84 6.74
C PHE A 166 0.52 -13.46 6.21
N TYR A 167 0.49 -14.79 6.08
CA TYR A 167 -0.64 -15.53 5.53
C TYR A 167 -1.94 -15.24 6.29
N LYS A 168 -1.89 -15.26 7.63
CA LYS A 168 -3.05 -14.97 8.49
C LYS A 168 -3.57 -13.54 8.27
N ASN A 169 -2.69 -12.54 8.26
CA ASN A 169 -3.09 -11.14 8.08
C ASN A 169 -3.58 -10.87 6.66
N PHE A 170 -2.92 -11.44 5.64
CA PHE A 170 -3.34 -11.35 4.25
C PHE A 170 -4.75 -11.93 4.08
N LYS A 171 -4.98 -13.18 4.54
CA LYS A 171 -6.29 -13.83 4.45
C LYS A 171 -7.36 -13.06 5.20
N LYS A 172 -7.04 -12.52 6.39
CA LYS A 172 -7.97 -11.72 7.18
C LYS A 172 -8.41 -10.45 6.43
N LYS A 173 -7.48 -9.74 5.81
CA LYS A 173 -7.75 -8.48 5.10
C LYS A 173 -8.42 -8.71 3.75
N MET A 174 -7.82 -9.58 2.92
CA MET A 174 -8.24 -9.81 1.54
C MET A 174 -9.39 -10.82 1.41
N ARG A 175 -9.77 -11.48 2.51
CA ARG A 175 -10.78 -12.56 2.54
C ARG A 175 -10.47 -13.76 1.62
N MET A 176 -9.23 -13.84 1.14
CA MET A 176 -8.71 -14.94 0.34
C MET A 176 -7.22 -15.15 0.63
N THR A 177 -6.71 -16.34 0.34
CA THR A 177 -5.31 -16.66 0.59
C THR A 177 -4.39 -15.96 -0.43
N PRO A 178 -3.10 -15.73 -0.10
CA PRO A 178 -2.13 -15.20 -1.05
C PRO A 178 -2.10 -15.99 -2.37
N SER A 179 -2.12 -17.33 -2.31
CA SER A 179 -2.10 -18.19 -3.49
C SER A 179 -3.36 -18.05 -4.35
N GLN A 180 -4.54 -17.97 -3.73
CA GLN A 180 -5.80 -17.72 -4.47
C GLN A 180 -5.78 -16.35 -5.13
N PHE A 181 -5.34 -15.33 -4.41
CA PHE A 181 -5.21 -13.98 -4.95
C PHE A 181 -4.31 -13.96 -6.19
N ILE A 182 -3.11 -14.55 -6.10
CA ILE A 182 -2.17 -14.66 -7.22
C ILE A 182 -2.76 -15.44 -8.39
N LYS A 183 -3.47 -16.55 -8.12
CA LYS A 183 -4.13 -17.35 -9.16
C LYS A 183 -5.13 -16.51 -9.94
N ASN A 184 -5.97 -15.74 -9.25
CA ASN A 184 -6.95 -14.85 -9.89
C ASN A 184 -6.27 -13.79 -10.77
N LEU A 185 -5.15 -13.22 -10.31
CA LEU A 185 -4.39 -12.25 -11.13
C LEU A 185 -3.76 -12.85 -12.38
N LYS A 186 -3.47 -14.15 -12.38
CA LYS A 186 -2.95 -14.86 -13.55
C LYS A 186 -4.06 -15.21 -14.53
N SER A 187 -5.26 -15.54 -14.03
CA SER A 187 -6.42 -15.83 -14.89
C SER A 187 -6.98 -14.59 -15.58
N ASP A 188 -6.93 -13.42 -14.94
CA ASP A 188 -7.47 -12.17 -15.52
C ASP A 188 -6.60 -11.57 -16.65
N ILE A 189 -5.42 -12.16 -16.91
CA ILE A 189 -4.46 -11.69 -17.93
C ILE A 189 -4.36 -12.63 -19.14
N ASN A 190 -4.95 -13.82 -19.05
CA ASN A 190 -5.18 -14.70 -20.20
C ASN A 190 -6.53 -14.38 -20.84
#